data_AF-A0A8X6R360-F1
#
_entry.id   AF-A0A8X6R360-F1
#
_cell.length_a   1.000
_cell.length_b   1.000
_cell.length_c   1.000
_cell.angle_alpha   90.00
_cell.angle_beta   90.00
_cell.angle_gamma   90.00
#
_symmetry.space_group_name_H-M   'P 1'
#
loop_
_entity.id
_entity.type
_entity.pdbx_description
1 polymer ?
#
loop_
_entity_poly.entity_id
_entity_poly.type
_entity_poly.pdbx_seq_one_letter_code
_entity_poly.pdbx_strand_id
1 'polypeptide(L)'
;MTVAELQQKVNLKASSNMVLIPQHWSFRGEYSQDKSEMGKLACKLTDFIKRSGTVKIRRSSRENRMMRERVQFKLRTHDNIYRDRKVRGET
;
A
#
# COMPACT_ATOMS: atom_id res chain seq x y z
N MET A 1 33.21 -0.25 -29.29
CA MET A 1 33.31 -1.47 -28.45
C MET A 1 34.27 -2.41 -29.14
N THR A 2 35.38 -2.74 -28.49
CA THR A 2 36.43 -3.60 -29.06
C THR A 2 36.08 -5.08 -28.88
N VAL A 3 36.69 -5.96 -29.66
CA VAL A 3 36.47 -7.41 -29.58
C VAL A 3 36.87 -7.98 -28.21
N ALA A 4 37.92 -7.42 -27.58
CA ALA A 4 38.38 -7.81 -26.26
C ALA A 4 37.33 -7.49 -25.16
N GLU A 5 36.70 -6.33 -25.23
CA GLU A 5 35.64 -5.92 -24.29
C GLU A 5 34.40 -6.84 -24.39
N LEU A 6 34.10 -7.36 -25.58
CA LEU A 6 33.02 -8.33 -25.79
C LEU A 6 33.32 -9.66 -25.12
N GLN A 7 34.53 -10.19 -25.32
CA GLN A 7 34.95 -11.47 -24.73
C GLN A 7 34.96 -11.40 -23.20
N GLN A 8 35.45 -10.31 -22.64
CA GLN A 8 35.42 -10.10 -21.19
C GLN A 8 33.98 -10.07 -20.65
N LYS A 9 33.06 -9.37 -21.32
CA LYS A 9 31.64 -9.34 -20.93
C LYS A 9 30.98 -10.72 -20.99
N VAL A 10 31.33 -11.55 -21.97
CA VAL A 10 30.80 -12.91 -22.10
C VAL A 10 31.33 -13.81 -20.97
N ASN A 11 32.62 -13.74 -20.68
CA ASN A 11 33.24 -14.53 -19.61
C ASN A 11 32.66 -14.17 -18.23
N LEU A 12 32.41 -12.88 -17.98
CA LEU A 12 31.75 -12.43 -16.75
C LEU A 12 30.31 -12.97 -16.66
N LYS A 13 29.59 -13.01 -17.78
CA LYS A 13 28.23 -13.60 -17.89
C LYS A 13 28.19 -15.11 -17.64
N ALA A 14 29.28 -15.81 -17.92
CA ALA A 14 29.38 -17.26 -17.75
C ALA A 14 29.84 -17.69 -16.35
N SER A 15 30.15 -16.76 -15.44
CA SER A 15 30.59 -17.08 -14.08
C SER A 15 29.46 -17.71 -13.26
N SER A 16 29.79 -18.73 -12.45
CA SER A 16 28.81 -19.62 -11.79
C SER A 16 27.82 -18.91 -10.85
N ASN A 17 28.22 -17.79 -10.26
CA ASN A 17 27.41 -17.03 -9.31
C ASN A 17 26.93 -15.68 -9.87
N MET A 18 27.02 -15.47 -11.19
CA MET A 18 26.59 -14.21 -11.76
C MET A 18 25.06 -14.16 -11.90
N VAL A 19 24.45 -13.13 -11.33
CA VAL A 19 23.06 -12.79 -11.60
C VAL A 19 23.01 -11.92 -12.86
N LEU A 20 22.27 -12.38 -13.86
CA LEU A 20 22.12 -11.67 -15.13
C LEU A 20 21.29 -10.40 -14.98
N ILE A 21 21.51 -9.46 -15.91
CA ILE A 21 20.74 -8.21 -15.99
C ILE A 21 19.26 -8.55 -16.20
N PRO A 22 18.33 -7.92 -15.46
CA PRO A 22 16.90 -8.13 -15.65
C PRO A 22 16.45 -7.83 -17.08
N GLN A 23 15.61 -8.70 -17.65
CA GLN A 23 15.18 -8.63 -19.06
C GLN A 23 14.47 -7.32 -19.45
N HIS A 24 13.80 -6.67 -18.50
CA HIS A 24 13.04 -5.45 -18.77
C HIS A 24 13.91 -4.20 -18.90
N TRP A 25 15.21 -4.29 -18.63
CA TRP A 25 16.13 -3.16 -18.75
C TRP A 25 16.21 -2.62 -20.19
N SER A 26 16.03 -3.49 -21.19
CA SER A 26 16.02 -3.09 -22.60
C SER A 26 14.64 -2.62 -23.10
N PHE A 27 13.61 -2.66 -22.26
CA PHE A 27 12.26 -2.25 -22.66
C PHE A 27 12.11 -0.74 -22.47
N ARG A 28 11.30 -0.11 -23.34
CA ARG A 28 11.05 1.34 -23.28
C ARG A 28 10.00 1.74 -22.22
N GLY A 29 9.21 0.79 -21.73
CA GLY A 29 8.17 1.02 -20.73
C GLY A 29 8.67 0.90 -19.29
N GLU A 30 7.92 1.46 -18.34
CA GLU A 30 8.24 1.30 -16.92
C GLU A 30 8.04 -0.15 -16.47
N TYR A 31 8.90 -0.65 -15.58
CA TYR A 31 8.93 -2.05 -15.14
C TYR A 31 7.58 -2.61 -14.66
N SER A 32 6.70 -1.75 -14.14
CA SER A 32 5.45 -2.16 -13.48
C SER A 32 4.18 -1.76 -14.22
N GLN A 33 4.27 -1.06 -15.35
CA GLN A 33 3.12 -0.42 -15.99
C GLN A 33 2.02 -1.44 -16.36
N ASP A 34 2.39 -2.54 -17.02
CA ASP A 34 1.43 -3.59 -17.42
C ASP A 34 1.11 -4.59 -16.29
N LYS A 35 1.90 -4.61 -15.21
CA LYS A 35 1.79 -5.58 -14.10
C LYS A 35 1.06 -5.07 -12.87
N SER A 36 0.75 -3.77 -12.83
CA SER A 36 0.04 -3.16 -11.71
C SER A 36 -1.48 -3.39 -11.79
N GLU A 37 -2.03 -3.46 -13.00
CA GLU A 37 -3.48 -3.53 -13.23
C GLU A 37 -4.05 -4.95 -13.20
N MET A 38 -3.22 -5.98 -13.39
CA MET A 38 -3.61 -7.37 -13.19
C MET A 38 -3.70 -7.70 -11.69
N GLY A 39 -4.80 -7.27 -11.05
CA GLY A 39 -5.49 -7.98 -9.96
C GLY A 39 -4.63 -8.60 -8.85
N LYS A 40 -3.55 -7.94 -8.42
CA LYS A 40 -2.78 -8.42 -7.27
C LYS A 40 -3.72 -8.51 -6.08
N LEU A 41 -3.91 -9.73 -5.58
CA LEU A 41 -4.69 -9.95 -4.37
C LEU A 41 -4.11 -9.09 -3.25
N ALA A 42 -5.00 -8.53 -2.43
CA ALA A 42 -4.59 -7.91 -1.18
C ALA A 42 -3.72 -8.90 -0.39
N CYS A 43 -2.74 -8.38 0.35
CA CYS A 43 -1.74 -9.18 1.06
C CYS A 43 -2.37 -10.39 1.79
N LYS A 44 -2.06 -11.60 1.33
CA LYS A 44 -2.51 -12.84 1.97
C LYS A 44 -1.60 -13.12 3.16
N LEU A 45 -2.14 -12.91 4.34
CA LEU A 45 -1.43 -13.23 5.57
C LEU A 45 -1.15 -14.73 5.67
N THR A 46 0.02 -15.12 6.17
CA THR A 46 0.37 -16.52 6.40
C THR A 46 -0.48 -17.12 7.52
N ASP A 47 -0.65 -18.43 7.52
CA ASP A 47 -1.64 -19.08 8.40
C ASP A 47 -1.28 -18.99 9.88
N PHE A 48 0.02 -19.00 10.22
CA PHE A 48 0.46 -18.79 11.61
C PHE A 48 0.02 -17.43 12.16
N ILE A 49 0.15 -16.36 11.36
CA ILE A 49 -0.24 -15.02 11.79
C ILE A 49 -1.77 -14.85 11.74
N LYS A 50 -2.48 -15.57 10.85
CA LYS A 50 -3.96 -15.60 10.90
C LYS A 50 -4.47 -16.24 12.18
N ARG A 51 -3.81 -17.31 12.65
CA ARG A 51 -4.16 -18.02 13.89
C ARG A 51 -3.99 -17.16 15.14
N SER A 52 -3.10 -16.17 15.13
CA SER A 52 -2.94 -15.25 16.27
C SER A 52 -4.18 -14.38 16.54
N GLY A 53 -5.16 -14.35 15.63
CA GLY A 53 -6.38 -13.57 15.79
C GLY A 53 -6.19 -12.06 15.62
N THR A 54 -4.97 -11.58 15.34
CA THR A 54 -4.64 -10.16 15.23
C THR A 54 -5.49 -9.43 14.18
N VAL A 55 -5.85 -10.09 13.08
CA VAL A 55 -6.72 -9.51 12.03
C VAL A 55 -8.09 -9.15 12.59
N LYS A 56 -8.69 -10.05 13.41
CA LYS A 56 -10.00 -9.82 14.02
C LYS A 56 -9.95 -8.67 15.02
N ILE A 57 -8.93 -8.65 15.88
CA ILE A 57 -8.73 -7.61 16.90
C ILE A 57 -8.55 -6.24 16.24
N ARG A 58 -7.69 -6.15 15.23
CA ARG A 58 -7.44 -4.89 14.50
C ARG A 58 -8.69 -4.40 13.79
N ARG A 59 -9.48 -5.30 13.19
CA ARG A 59 -10.73 -4.94 12.52
C ARG A 59 -11.77 -4.38 13.50
N SER A 60 -12.01 -5.06 14.62
CA SER A 60 -12.93 -4.61 15.66
C SER A 60 -12.50 -3.26 16.27
N SER A 61 -11.21 -3.08 16.54
CA SER A 61 -10.67 -1.81 17.04
C SER A 61 -10.89 -0.66 16.05
N ARG A 62 -10.66 -0.91 14.75
CA ARG A 62 -10.89 0.08 13.69
C ARG A 62 -12.36 0.47 13.58
N GLU A 63 -13.28 -0.50 13.60
CA GLU A 63 -14.73 -0.26 13.51
C GLU A 63 -15.23 0.56 14.71
N ASN A 64 -14.81 0.18 15.93
CA ASN A 64 -15.14 0.91 17.15
C ASN A 64 -14.60 2.35 17.15
N ARG A 65 -13.37 2.55 16.67
CA ARG A 65 -12.78 3.89 16.52
C ARG A 65 -13.58 4.76 15.55
N MET A 66 -13.92 4.23 14.36
CA MET A 66 -14.72 4.95 13.38
C MET A 66 -16.10 5.32 13.90
N MET A 67 -16.74 4.43 14.67
CA MET A 67 -18.04 4.71 15.28
C MET A 67 -17.94 5.87 16.28
N ARG A 68 -16.94 5.84 17.16
CA ARG A 68 -16.69 6.91 18.13
C ARG A 68 -16.41 8.26 17.44
N GLU A 69 -15.57 8.26 16.40
CA GLU A 69 -15.27 9.46 15.62
C GLU A 69 -16.52 10.03 14.94
N ARG A 70 -17.40 9.18 14.39
CA ARG A 70 -18.68 9.61 13.81
C ARG A 70 -19.63 10.23 14.84
N VAL A 71 -19.73 9.64 16.04
CA VAL A 71 -20.56 10.18 17.11
C VAL A 71 -20.01 11.54 17.58
N GLN A 72 -18.70 11.63 17.81
CA GLN A 72 -18.03 12.87 18.21
C GLN A 72 -18.20 13.98 17.17
N PHE A 73 -18.12 13.64 15.88
CA PHE A 73 -18.39 14.60 14.80
C PHE A 73 -19.82 15.15 14.89
N LYS A 74 -20.83 14.26 15.00
CA LYS A 74 -22.23 14.69 15.10
C LYS A 74 -22.50 15.57 16.32
N LEU A 75 -21.91 15.22 17.48
CA LEU A 75 -22.03 16.02 18.70
C LEU A 75 -21.44 17.42 18.50
N ARG A 76 -20.23 17.52 17.94
CA ARG A 76 -19.60 18.82 17.63
C ARG A 76 -20.45 19.64 16.66
N THR A 77 -20.99 19.02 15.61
CA THR A 77 -21.87 19.72 14.67
C THR A 77 -23.14 20.23 15.36
N HIS A 78 -23.76 19.40 16.20
CA HIS A 78 -24.95 19.80 16.95
C HIS A 78 -24.66 20.96 17.91
N ASP A 79 -23.54 20.91 18.65
CA ASP A 79 -23.11 21.98 19.56
C ASP A 79 -22.87 23.29 18.82
N ASN A 80 -22.25 23.23 17.64
CA ASN A 80 -22.04 24.40 16.79
C ASN A 80 -23.38 24.99 16.32
N ILE A 81 -24.33 24.15 15.88
CA ILE A 81 -25.67 24.59 15.47
C ILE A 81 -26.41 25.25 16.64
N TYR A 82 -26.35 24.66 17.84
CA TYR A 82 -26.98 25.22 19.03
C TYR A 82 -26.40 26.59 19.39
N ARG A 83 -25.07 26.73 19.36
CA ARG A 83 -24.39 28.01 19.59
C ARG A 83 -24.83 29.06 18.57
N ASP A 84 -24.88 28.72 17.29
CA ASP A 84 -25.31 29.64 16.24
C ASP A 84 -26.77 30.09 16.41
N ARG A 85 -27.69 29.17 16.73
CA ARG A 85 -29.10 29.54 17.01
C ARG A 85 -29.24 30.48 18.21
N LYS A 86 -28.46 30.23 19.27
CA LYS A 86 -28.43 31.08 20.46
C LYS A 86 -27.90 32.49 20.15
N VAL A 87 -26.89 32.60 19.29
CA VAL A 87 -26.38 33.91 18.81
C VAL A 87 -27.43 34.64 17.97
N ARG A 88 -28.23 33.92 17.17
CA ARG A 88 -29.32 34.50 16.37
C ARG A 88 -30.60 34.80 17.16
N GLY A 89 -30.67 34.46 18.45
CA GLY A 89 -31.84 34.69 19.30
C GLY A 89 -33.06 33.83 18.92
N GLU A 90 -32.84 32.71 18.23
CA GLU A 90 -33.90 31.79 17.78
C GLU A 90 -34.38 30.85 18.90
N THR A 91 -33.67 30.84 20.05
CA THR A 91 -33.97 30.08 21.28
C THR A 91 -33.36 30.77 22.48
#